data_AF-A0ABD1CL73-F1
#
_entry.id   AF-A0ABD1CL73-F1
#
_cell.length_a   1.000
_cell.length_b   1.000
_cell.length_c   1.000
_cell.angle_alpha   90.00
_cell.angle_beta   90.00
_cell.angle_gamma   90.00
#
_symmetry.space_group_name_H-M   'P 1'
#
loop_
_entity.id
_entity.type
_entity.pdbx_description
1 polymer ?
#
loop_
_entity_poly.entity_id
_entity_poly.type
_entity_poly.pdbx_seq_one_letter_code
_entity_poly.pdbx_strand_id
1 'polypeptide(L)'
;MQTLKTFITTYITQLREFDVNSDYFCLVDTIHTLFGAIQYMFETYLCCSMMDTLQTENKRIAEYVYVIDWLSVCRRTSDSQRKSAKCIRQNALLLQLQIHEGLKIRAGNMFTVERETFANLMRVVYSLLTFILGQTG
;
A
#
# COMPACT_ATOMS: atom_id res chain seq x y z
N MET A 1 -3.47 -10.66 -8.49
CA MET A 1 -4.67 -9.79 -8.33
C MET A 1 -5.68 -9.99 -9.45
N GLN A 2 -5.24 -10.06 -10.72
CA GLN A 2 -6.12 -10.31 -11.87
C GLN A 2 -6.85 -11.66 -11.81
N THR A 3 -6.16 -12.72 -11.38
CA THR A 3 -6.72 -14.07 -11.19
C THR A 3 -7.79 -14.15 -10.11
N LEU A 4 -7.65 -13.38 -9.01
CA LEU A 4 -8.66 -13.32 -7.95
C LEU A 4 -9.93 -12.67 -8.50
N LYS A 5 -9.80 -11.50 -9.15
CA LYS A 5 -10.92 -10.81 -9.80
C LYS A 5 -11.66 -11.72 -10.78
N THR A 6 -10.97 -12.47 -11.63
CA THR A 6 -11.61 -13.41 -12.56
C THR A 6 -12.34 -14.54 -11.84
N PHE A 7 -11.77 -15.08 -10.76
CA PHE A 7 -12.41 -16.13 -9.97
C PHE A 7 -13.72 -15.64 -9.32
N ILE A 8 -13.70 -14.40 -8.82
CA ILE A 8 -14.83 -13.77 -8.16
C ILE A 8 -15.91 -13.41 -9.16
N THR A 9 -15.56 -12.83 -10.31
CA THR A 9 -16.54 -12.55 -11.37
C THR A 9 -17.21 -13.83 -11.84
N THR A 10 -16.45 -14.93 -11.99
CA THR A 10 -17.00 -16.24 -12.38
C THR A 10 -17.92 -16.83 -11.31
N TYR A 11 -17.58 -16.68 -10.03
CA TYR A 11 -18.42 -17.12 -8.92
C TYR A 11 -19.72 -16.30 -8.81
N ILE A 12 -19.65 -15.00 -9.10
CA ILE A 12 -20.80 -14.09 -9.13
C ILE A 12 -21.76 -14.43 -10.28
N THR A 13 -21.26 -14.76 -11.48
CA THR A 13 -22.13 -15.21 -12.58
C THR A 13 -22.79 -16.55 -12.28
N GLN A 14 -22.08 -17.48 -11.64
CA GLN A 14 -22.63 -18.78 -11.24
C GLN A 14 -23.76 -18.62 -10.20
N LEU A 15 -23.62 -17.71 -9.23
CA LEU A 15 -24.67 -17.43 -8.25
C LEU A 15 -25.89 -16.73 -8.87
N ARG A 16 -25.69 -15.91 -9.92
CA ARG A 16 -26.76 -15.21 -10.64
C ARG A 16 -27.66 -16.15 -11.46
N GLU A 17 -27.12 -17.26 -11.96
CA GLU A 17 -27.90 -18.28 -12.71
C GLU A 17 -28.79 -19.15 -11.80
N PHE A 18 -28.56 -19.14 -10.48
CA PHE A 18 -29.33 -19.93 -9.51
C PHE A 18 -30.62 -19.23 -9.01
N ASP A 19 -30.90 -18.01 -9.46
CA ASP A 19 -31.89 -17.09 -8.90
C ASP A 19 -33.26 -17.14 -9.63
N VAL A 20 -34.04 -18.18 -9.37
CA VAL A 20 -35.44 -18.32 -9.88
C VAL A 20 -36.48 -18.35 -8.74
N ASN A 21 -36.09 -18.16 -7.46
CA ASN A 21 -37.02 -18.16 -6.32
C ASN A 21 -36.85 -16.95 -5.39
N SER A 22 -37.93 -16.19 -5.21
CA SER A 22 -38.01 -14.88 -4.55
C SER A 22 -37.48 -14.81 -3.11
N ASP A 23 -37.50 -15.92 -2.36
CA ASP A 23 -37.03 -15.94 -0.95
C ASP A 23 -35.51 -16.11 -0.84
N TYR A 24 -34.84 -16.61 -1.89
CA TYR A 24 -33.38 -16.76 -1.93
C TYR A 24 -32.67 -15.48 -2.38
N PHE A 25 -33.36 -14.59 -3.09
CA PHE A 25 -32.82 -13.34 -3.61
C PHE A 25 -32.17 -12.47 -2.51
N CYS A 26 -32.89 -12.24 -1.41
CA CYS A 26 -32.40 -11.39 -0.32
C CYS A 26 -31.20 -12.01 0.41
N LEU A 27 -31.19 -13.34 0.55
CA LEU A 27 -30.11 -14.07 1.22
C LEU A 27 -28.85 -14.11 0.35
N VAL A 28 -29.00 -14.32 -0.96
CA VAL A 28 -27.91 -14.26 -1.95
C VAL A 28 -27.32 -12.85 -2.03
N ASP A 29 -28.15 -11.80 -2.03
CA ASP A 29 -27.67 -10.41 -2.12
C ASP A 29 -26.92 -9.97 -0.84
N THR A 30 -27.38 -10.45 0.33
CA THR A 30 -26.69 -10.23 1.61
C THR A 30 -25.33 -10.92 1.66
N ILE A 31 -25.27 -12.19 1.21
CA ILE A 31 -24.01 -12.95 1.11
C ILE A 31 -23.06 -12.27 0.12
N HIS A 32 -23.56 -11.82 -1.02
CA HIS A 32 -22.77 -11.14 -2.04
C HIS A 32 -22.17 -9.84 -1.52
N THR A 33 -22.96 -9.04 -0.79
CA THR A 33 -22.51 -7.79 -0.17
C THR A 33 -21.44 -8.04 0.90
N LEU A 34 -21.64 -9.04 1.76
CA LEU A 34 -20.67 -9.46 2.78
C LEU A 34 -19.35 -9.93 2.16
N PHE A 35 -19.43 -10.75 1.12
CA PHE A 35 -18.26 -11.26 0.42
C PHE A 35 -17.46 -10.13 -0.24
N GLY A 36 -18.14 -9.19 -0.90
CA GLY A 36 -17.52 -8.00 -1.48
C GLY A 36 -16.82 -7.12 -0.44
N ALA A 37 -17.44 -6.92 0.73
CA ALA A 37 -16.86 -6.16 1.82
C ALA A 37 -15.59 -6.82 2.38
N ILE A 38 -15.62 -8.14 2.63
CA ILE A 38 -14.47 -8.90 3.11
C ILE A 38 -13.31 -8.82 2.11
N GLN A 39 -13.61 -8.96 0.82
CA GLN A 39 -12.59 -8.86 -0.20
C GLN A 39 -11.97 -7.46 -0.26
N TYR A 40 -12.78 -6.41 -0.20
CA TYR A 40 -12.27 -5.04 -0.21
C TYR A 40 -11.35 -4.78 0.99
N MET A 41 -11.72 -5.27 2.18
CA MET A 41 -10.85 -5.22 3.36
C MET A 41 -9.54 -5.96 3.13
N PHE A 42 -9.59 -7.14 2.52
CA PHE A 42 -8.41 -7.94 2.23
C PHE A 42 -7.47 -7.27 1.21
N GLU A 43 -8.02 -6.72 0.12
CA GLU A 43 -7.25 -5.98 -0.89
C GLU A 43 -6.59 -4.74 -0.29
N THR A 44 -7.31 -4.00 0.57
CA THR A 44 -6.78 -2.82 1.25
C THR A 44 -5.68 -3.20 2.23
N TYR A 45 -5.85 -4.30 2.98
CA TYR A 45 -4.83 -4.85 3.87
C TYR A 45 -3.56 -5.26 3.11
N LEU A 46 -3.72 -6.03 2.01
CA LEU A 46 -2.60 -6.45 1.18
C LEU A 46 -1.85 -5.25 0.58
N CYS A 47 -2.57 -4.25 0.09
CA CYS A 47 -1.99 -3.02 -0.43
C CYS A 47 -1.14 -2.30 0.63
N CYS A 48 -1.68 -2.13 1.84
CA CYS A 48 -0.96 -1.49 2.94
C CYS A 48 0.26 -2.33 3.38
N SER A 49 0.14 -3.65 3.43
CA SER A 49 1.27 -4.54 3.78
C SER A 49 2.39 -4.54 2.74
N MET A 50 2.03 -4.47 1.45
CA MET A 50 3.01 -4.36 0.37
C MET A 50 3.74 -3.01 0.44
N MET A 51 3.01 -1.95 0.77
CA MET A 51 3.58 -0.61 0.94
C MET A 51 4.55 -0.54 2.13
N ASP A 52 4.19 -1.15 3.26
CA ASP A 52 5.02 -1.25 4.47
C ASP A 52 6.35 -1.99 4.18
N THR A 53 6.26 -3.09 3.43
CA THR A 53 7.44 -3.83 2.96
C THR A 53 8.32 -2.97 2.06
N LEU A 54 7.71 -2.22 1.14
CA LEU A 54 8.43 -1.36 0.20
C LEU A 54 9.12 -0.19 0.92
N GLN A 55 8.50 0.37 1.95
CA GLN A 55 9.13 1.38 2.81
C GLN A 55 10.32 0.80 3.60
N THR A 56 10.17 -0.42 4.12
CA THR A 56 11.25 -1.12 4.83
C THR A 56 12.45 -1.35 3.92
N GLU A 57 12.25 -1.83 2.70
CA GLU A 57 13.32 -2.02 1.72
C GLU A 57 13.95 -0.69 1.28
N ASN A 58 13.15 0.37 1.11
CA ASN A 58 13.69 1.70 0.84
C ASN A 58 14.61 2.21 1.97
N LYS A 59 14.27 1.92 3.23
CA LYS A 59 15.13 2.23 4.38
C LYS A 59 16.44 1.42 4.36
N ARG A 60 16.38 0.14 3.98
CA ARG A 60 17.60 -0.70 3.84
C ARG A 60 18.51 -0.17 2.74
N ILE A 61 17.94 0.26 1.61
CA ILE A 61 18.72 0.91 0.54
C ILE A 61 19.38 2.19 1.08
N ALA A 62 18.67 3.00 1.88
CA ALA A 62 19.23 4.18 2.55
C ALA A 62 20.46 3.83 3.40
N GLU A 63 20.38 2.76 4.17
CA GLU A 63 21.47 2.30 5.03
C GLU A 63 22.67 1.83 4.20
N TYR A 64 22.46 1.03 3.15
CA TYR A 64 23.54 0.61 2.25
C TYR A 64 24.20 1.80 1.54
N VAL A 65 23.39 2.74 1.06
CA VAL A 65 23.83 4.02 0.48
C VAL A 65 24.71 4.76 1.49
N TYR A 66 24.28 4.91 2.74
CA TYR A 66 25.08 5.58 3.77
C TYR A 66 26.41 4.88 4.10
N VAL A 67 26.42 3.54 4.10
CA VAL A 67 27.61 2.72 4.40
C VAL A 67 28.64 2.75 3.26
N ILE A 68 28.23 3.02 2.02
CA ILE A 68 29.17 3.22 0.92
C ILE A 68 30.02 4.45 1.24
N ASP A 69 31.30 4.25 1.49
CA ASP A 69 32.23 5.34 1.77
C ASP A 69 32.65 6.03 0.46
N TRP A 70 31.73 6.82 -0.10
CA TRP A 70 31.91 7.66 -1.29
C TRP A 70 33.18 8.51 -1.23
N LEU A 71 33.63 8.81 0.00
CA LEU A 71 34.74 9.70 0.28
C LEU A 71 36.10 8.99 0.23
N SER A 72 36.17 7.69 0.49
CA SER A 72 37.43 6.93 0.45
C SER A 72 37.83 6.46 -0.94
N VAL A 73 36.88 6.32 -1.87
CA VAL A 73 37.17 5.88 -3.26
C VAL A 73 37.87 6.98 -4.08
N CYS A 74 37.73 8.25 -3.71
CA CYS A 74 38.35 9.36 -4.42
C CYS A 74 39.73 9.72 -3.84
N ARG A 75 40.79 9.02 -4.24
CA ARG A 75 42.17 9.54 -4.05
C ARG A 75 42.32 10.87 -4.81
N ARG A 76 42.46 11.96 -4.06
CA ARG A 76 42.41 13.34 -4.55
C ARG A 76 43.76 13.81 -5.09
N THR A 77 44.15 13.34 -6.26
CA THR A 77 45.44 13.74 -6.87
C THR A 77 45.32 14.73 -8.04
N SER A 78 44.17 14.84 -8.73
CA SER A 78 43.97 15.82 -9.83
C SER A 78 42.73 16.72 -9.68
N ASP A 79 42.74 17.89 -10.34
CA ASP A 79 41.60 18.82 -10.35
C ASP A 79 40.35 18.25 -11.04
N SER A 80 40.51 17.39 -12.06
CA SER A 80 39.38 16.70 -12.69
C SER A 80 38.74 15.68 -11.75
N GLN A 81 39.55 14.96 -10.96
CA GLN A 81 39.08 14.03 -9.93
C GLN A 81 38.37 14.76 -8.79
N ARG A 82 38.85 15.95 -8.40
CA ARG A 82 38.18 16.81 -7.40
C ARG A 82 36.78 17.25 -7.87
N LYS A 83 36.65 17.62 -9.14
CA LYS A 83 35.36 18.03 -9.73
C LYS A 83 34.38 16.86 -9.78
N SER A 84 34.84 15.69 -10.22
CA SER A 84 34.03 14.46 -10.25
C SER A 84 33.60 14.02 -8.84
N ALA A 85 34.50 14.04 -7.86
CA ALA A 85 34.19 13.72 -6.46
C ALA A 85 33.14 14.68 -5.86
N LYS A 86 33.17 15.96 -6.24
CA LYS A 86 32.16 16.95 -5.82
C LYS A 86 30.77 16.60 -6.40
N CYS A 87 30.71 16.22 -7.67
CA CYS A 87 29.46 15.78 -8.31
C CYS A 87 28.90 14.50 -7.66
N ILE A 88 29.76 13.51 -7.41
CA ILE A 88 29.36 12.26 -6.74
C ILE A 88 28.80 12.55 -5.35
N ARG A 89 29.46 13.43 -4.58
CA ARG A 89 28.99 13.86 -3.26
C ARG A 89 27.63 14.56 -3.33
N GLN A 90 27.42 15.45 -4.30
CA GLN A 90 26.13 16.11 -4.49
C GLN A 90 25.02 15.11 -4.83
N ASN A 91 25.29 14.15 -5.73
CA ASN A 91 24.32 13.12 -6.09
C ASN A 91 24.00 12.19 -4.91
N ALA A 92 25.00 11.81 -4.12
CA ALA A 92 24.81 11.01 -2.91
C ALA A 92 23.94 11.74 -1.88
N LEU A 93 24.19 13.04 -1.65
CA LEU A 93 23.38 13.87 -0.75
C LEU A 93 21.93 14.03 -1.26
N LEU A 94 21.75 14.20 -2.57
CA LEU A 94 20.43 14.29 -3.19
C LEU A 94 19.65 12.97 -3.07
N LEU A 95 20.30 11.84 -3.35
CA LEU A 95 19.73 10.52 -3.14
C LEU A 95 19.33 10.31 -1.67
N GLN A 96 20.21 10.69 -0.74
CA GLN A 96 19.93 10.57 0.68
C GLN A 96 18.72 11.44 1.10
N LEU A 97 18.60 12.67 0.59
CA LEU A 97 17.44 13.53 0.82
C LEU A 97 16.14 12.89 0.30
N GLN A 98 16.15 12.35 -0.92
CA GLN A 98 14.97 11.69 -1.50
C GLN A 98 14.57 10.41 -0.75
N ILE A 99 15.54 9.64 -0.27
CA ILE A 99 15.27 8.42 0.50
C ILE A 99 14.74 8.78 1.91
N HIS A 100 15.25 9.86 2.51
CA HIS A 100 14.87 10.30 3.86
C HIS A 100 13.46 10.94 3.92
N GLU A 101 12.95 11.50 2.82
CA GLU A 101 11.54 11.89 2.71
C GLU A 101 10.58 10.68 2.74
N GLY A 102 11.11 9.48 2.47
CA GLY A 102 10.38 8.22 2.42
C GLY A 102 9.55 8.08 1.15
N LEU A 103 9.33 6.85 0.69
CA LEU A 103 8.34 6.53 -0.32
C LEU A 103 6.94 6.74 0.27
N LYS A 104 6.54 8.01 0.38
CA LYS A 104 5.21 8.43 0.79
C LYS A 104 4.31 8.33 -0.44
N ILE A 105 3.91 7.11 -0.77
CA ILE A 105 2.88 6.90 -1.78
C ILE A 105 1.57 7.44 -1.18
N ARG A 106 1.13 8.57 -1.73
CA ARG A 106 -0.10 9.25 -1.33
C ARG A 106 -1.24 8.80 -2.22
N ALA A 107 -2.31 8.29 -1.63
CA ALA A 107 -3.56 8.04 -2.36
C ALA A 107 -4.17 9.38 -2.79
N GLY A 108 -4.07 9.71 -4.07
CA GLY A 108 -4.63 10.95 -4.64
C GLY A 108 -4.10 12.24 -4.02
N ASN A 109 -2.89 12.22 -3.43
CA ASN A 109 -2.31 13.30 -2.61
C ASN A 109 -3.06 13.61 -1.29
N MET A 110 -4.08 12.82 -0.92
CA MET A 110 -4.92 13.09 0.25
C MET A 110 -4.42 12.39 1.51
N PHE A 111 -3.94 11.14 1.40
CA PHE A 111 -3.52 10.33 2.55
C PHE A 111 -2.29 9.49 2.23
N THR A 112 -1.38 9.34 3.18
CA THR A 112 -0.28 8.37 3.08
C THR A 112 -0.83 6.96 3.28
N VAL A 113 -0.54 6.07 2.33
CA VAL A 113 -0.96 4.67 2.41
C VAL A 113 0.00 3.95 3.35
N GLU A 114 -0.38 3.89 4.62
CA GLU A 114 0.38 3.25 5.69
C GLU A 114 -0.54 2.31 6.48
N ARG A 115 0.04 1.33 7.17
CA ARG A 115 -0.71 0.35 7.97
C ARG A 115 -1.58 1.00 9.05
N GLU A 116 -1.13 2.13 9.59
CA GLU A 116 -1.88 2.94 10.53
C GLU A 116 -3.15 3.55 9.89
N THR A 117 -3.05 4.01 8.65
CA THR A 117 -4.18 4.52 7.87
C THR A 117 -5.25 3.44 7.65
N PHE A 118 -4.84 2.19 7.41
CA PHE A 118 -5.77 1.05 7.33
C PHE A 118 -6.45 0.76 8.66
N ALA A 119 -5.71 0.73 9.78
CA ALA A 119 -6.29 0.52 11.10
C ALA A 119 -7.31 1.61 11.47
N ASN A 120 -7.01 2.86 11.11
CA ASN A 120 -7.93 3.98 11.30
C ASN A 120 -9.18 3.85 10.44
N LEU A 121 -9.04 3.46 9.16
CA LEU A 121 -10.18 3.18 8.28
C LEU A 121 -11.08 2.10 8.88
N MET A 122 -10.49 0.99 9.34
CA MET A 122 -11.22 -0.11 9.96
C MET A 122 -11.95 0.30 11.24
N ARG A 123 -11.34 1.16 12.06
CA ARG A 123 -11.97 1.70 13.26
C ARG A 123 -13.19 2.56 12.92
N VAL A 124 -13.10 3.39 11.88
CA VAL A 124 -14.23 4.21 11.40
C VAL A 124 -15.36 3.33 10.88
N VAL A 125 -15.05 2.31 10.07
CA VAL A 125 -16.03 1.35 9.56
C VAL A 125 -16.72 0.61 10.70
N TYR A 126 -15.96 0.10 11.68
CA TYR A 126 -16.52 -0.56 12.86
C TYR A 126 -17.42 0.38 13.66
N SER A 127 -16.98 1.63 13.89
CA SER A 127 -17.76 2.63 14.63
C SER A 127 -19.08 2.96 13.92
N LEU A 128 -19.06 3.09 12.60
CA LEU A 128 -20.26 3.28 11.77
C LEU A 128 -21.20 2.08 11.87
N LEU A 129 -20.67 0.85 11.76
CA LEU A 129 -21.47 -0.36 11.90
C LEU A 129 -22.12 -0.46 13.29
N THR A 130 -21.36 -0.22 14.35
CA THR A 130 -21.87 -0.20 15.72
C THR A 130 -22.92 0.90 15.92
N PHE A 131 -22.72 2.09 15.33
CA PHE A 131 -23.68 3.18 15.38
C PHE A 131 -25.00 2.82 14.68
N ILE A 132 -24.93 2.26 13.47
CA ILE A 132 -26.12 1.86 12.70
C ILE A 132 -26.87 0.73 13.43
N LEU A 133 -26.15 -0.28 13.91
CA LEU A 133 -26.74 -1.39 14.67
C LEU A 133 -27.33 -0.93 16.01
N GLY A 134 -26.70 0.04 16.67
CA GLY A 134 -27.16 0.62 17.93
C GLY A 134 -28.38 1.54 17.79
N GLN A 135 -28.66 2.06 16.58
CA GLN A 135 -29.84 2.87 16.27
C GLN A 135 -31.09 2.03 15.92
N THR A 136 -30.91 0.73 15.66
CA THR A 136 -31.98 -0.21 15.27
C THR A 136 -32.59 -1.01 16.44
N GLY A 137 -32.33 -0.63 17.68
CA GLY A 137 -32.96 -1.18 18.89
C GLY A 137 -33.82 -0.15 19.59
#